data_AF-A0A966NGW4-F1
#
_entry.id   AF-A0A966NGW4-F1
#
_cell.length_a   1.000
_cell.length_b   1.000
_cell.length_c   1.000
_cell.angle_alpha   90.00
_cell.angle_beta   90.00
_cell.angle_gamma   90.00
#
_symmetry.space_group_name_H-M   'P 1'
#
loop_
_entity.id
_entity.type
_entity.pdbx_description
1 polymer ?
#
loop_
_entity_poly.entity_id
_entity_poly.type
_entity_poly.pdbx_seq_one_letter_code
_entity_poly.pdbx_strand_id
1 'polypeptide(L)'
;MWPFVVIVGLLAVNGFFVALEFALVGSRSSRLEPLAAEGDRSAARALSAMRDLSVQLAGAQLGITIASLLLGMIGEPAVAHLLSMPIEHVPRLPDSWVHPIASIVALLIVVFAHMVFGEMVPKSITLGRPESTLRALTGPNRLYLLLARPFVAVLNAAANRGVRLFGVEPRDELASAHTTEELAVLVAASKEEGAIPDTAAAILAGVLDFGGQLVASMMVRATSISTVPAAVSGEEAELLAAGAAHTRLIVVGPTGLSDVRGFLHTKDLLSLDRSAMATTSIEQITRPLPTVAVDATVEPVMLEMRATGVHIALVVDPDGGRVVGLITLDDLLGGLLNELTDPEDDLER
;
A
#
# COMPACT_ATOMS: atom_id res chain seq x y z
N MET A 1 -12.21 1.99 -48.20
CA MET A 1 -11.88 2.94 -47.10
C MET A 1 -12.18 2.37 -45.72
N TRP A 2 -13.36 1.80 -45.47
CA TRP A 2 -13.70 1.11 -44.21
C TRP A 2 -12.61 0.16 -43.65
N PRO A 3 -12.00 -0.77 -44.43
CA PRO A 3 -11.00 -1.68 -43.88
C PRO A 3 -9.75 -0.97 -43.36
N PHE A 4 -9.36 0.17 -43.93
CA PHE A 4 -8.22 0.96 -43.44
C PHE A 4 -8.55 1.66 -42.12
N VAL A 5 -9.78 2.12 -41.94
CA VAL A 5 -10.24 2.66 -40.65
C VAL A 5 -10.21 1.58 -39.58
N VAL A 6 -10.62 0.35 -39.92
CA VAL A 6 -10.54 -0.80 -39.02
C VAL A 6 -9.09 -1.14 -38.68
N ILE A 7 -8.18 -1.15 -39.66
CA ILE A 7 -6.73 -1.37 -39.44
C ILE A 7 -6.16 -0.34 -38.46
N VAL A 8 -6.41 0.95 -38.69
CA VAL A 8 -5.93 2.02 -37.82
C VAL A 8 -6.53 1.89 -36.41
N GLY A 9 -7.82 1.56 -36.32
CA GLY A 9 -8.47 1.29 -35.03
C GLY A 9 -7.85 0.11 -34.29
N LEU A 10 -7.58 -1.00 -34.98
CA LEU A 10 -6.94 -2.18 -34.40
C LEU A 10 -5.50 -1.92 -33.95
N LEU A 11 -4.74 -1.12 -34.71
CA LEU A 11 -3.40 -0.66 -34.30
C LEU A 11 -3.48 0.18 -33.01
N ALA A 12 -4.44 1.09 -32.91
CA ALA A 12 -4.63 1.90 -31.71
C ALA A 12 -5.07 1.06 -30.50
N VAL A 13 -5.95 0.09 -30.71
CA VAL A 13 -6.37 -0.86 -29.66
C VAL A 13 -5.20 -1.72 -29.19
N ASN A 14 -4.38 -2.23 -30.11
CA ASN A 14 -3.18 -2.99 -29.76
C ASN A 14 -2.21 -2.12 -28.95
N GLY A 15 -1.94 -0.90 -29.43
CA GLY A 15 -1.10 0.06 -28.74
C GLY A 15 -1.60 0.49 -27.38
N PHE A 16 -2.92 0.56 -27.18
CA PHE A 16 -3.52 0.78 -25.85
C PHE A 16 -3.12 -0.34 -24.88
N PHE A 17 -3.23 -1.60 -25.28
CA PHE A 17 -2.89 -2.73 -24.41
C PHE A 17 -1.39 -2.85 -24.16
N VAL A 18 -0.55 -2.62 -25.19
CA VAL A 18 0.90 -2.56 -25.02
C VAL A 18 1.28 -1.43 -24.05
N ALA A 19 0.72 -0.24 -24.21
CA ALA A 19 0.97 0.86 -23.29
C ALA A 19 0.53 0.53 -21.86
N LEU A 20 -0.62 -0.14 -21.69
CA LEU A 20 -1.08 -0.57 -20.37
C LEU A 20 -0.13 -1.59 -19.73
N GLU A 21 0.29 -2.62 -20.47
CA GLU A 21 1.22 -3.66 -20.00
C GLU A 21 2.54 -3.04 -19.52
N PHE A 22 3.18 -2.23 -20.37
CA PHE A 22 4.44 -1.59 -20.02
C PHE A 22 4.29 -0.53 -18.92
N ALA A 23 3.12 0.10 -18.80
CA ALA A 23 2.85 1.03 -17.71
C ALA A 23 2.69 0.30 -16.38
N LEU A 24 2.04 -0.87 -16.37
CA LEU A 24 1.90 -1.71 -15.18
C LEU A 24 3.26 -2.23 -14.70
N VAL A 25 4.10 -2.73 -15.62
CA VAL A 25 5.45 -3.24 -15.29
C VAL A 25 6.41 -2.11 -14.92
N GLY A 26 6.30 -0.94 -15.56
CA GLY A 26 7.22 0.17 -15.39
C GLY A 26 6.91 1.11 -14.21
N SER A 27 5.68 1.08 -13.68
CA SER A 27 5.25 1.99 -12.61
C SER A 27 5.73 1.54 -11.23
N ARG A 28 5.96 2.50 -10.32
CA ARG A 28 6.32 2.22 -8.92
C ARG A 28 5.24 2.69 -7.96
N SER A 29 4.80 1.82 -7.04
CA SER A 29 3.75 2.13 -6.05
C SER A 29 4.10 3.36 -5.19
N SER A 30 5.36 3.48 -4.77
CA SER A 30 5.84 4.60 -3.95
C SER A 30 5.73 5.99 -4.60
N ARG A 31 5.57 6.06 -5.93
CA ARG A 31 5.32 7.31 -6.66
C ARG A 31 3.83 7.64 -6.81
N LEU A 32 2.97 6.63 -6.71
CA LEU A 32 1.52 6.77 -6.86
C LEU A 32 0.82 6.92 -5.50
N GLU A 33 1.37 6.36 -4.43
CA GLU A 33 0.84 6.46 -3.06
C GLU A 33 0.65 7.90 -2.57
N PRO A 34 1.61 8.84 -2.73
CA PRO A 34 1.42 10.21 -2.30
C PRO A 34 0.28 10.89 -3.06
N LEU A 35 0.20 10.68 -4.38
CA LEU A 35 -0.85 11.26 -5.23
C LEU A 35 -2.25 10.74 -4.84
N ALA A 36 -2.35 9.45 -4.49
CA ALA A 36 -3.59 8.86 -4.03
C ALA A 36 -4.00 9.42 -2.66
N ALA A 37 -3.04 9.63 -1.74
CA ALA A 37 -3.27 10.25 -0.45
C ALA A 37 -3.73 11.72 -0.56
N GLU A 38 -3.25 12.45 -1.58
CA GLU A 38 -3.70 13.79 -1.95
C GLU A 38 -5.09 13.82 -2.61
N GLY A 39 -5.74 12.66 -2.77
CA GLY A 39 -7.10 12.54 -3.28
C GLY A 39 -7.22 12.27 -4.79
N ASP A 40 -6.11 11.97 -5.47
CA ASP A 40 -6.15 11.62 -6.89
C ASP A 40 -6.76 10.22 -7.12
N ARG A 41 -8.01 10.21 -7.57
CA ARG A 41 -8.75 8.99 -7.90
C ARG A 41 -8.11 8.16 -9.02
N SER A 42 -7.36 8.77 -9.93
CA SER A 42 -6.63 8.05 -10.98
C SER A 42 -5.42 7.30 -10.41
N ALA A 43 -4.71 7.91 -9.47
CA ALA A 43 -3.58 7.29 -8.77
C ALA A 43 -4.06 6.13 -7.88
N ALA A 44 -5.16 6.32 -7.14
CA ALA A 44 -5.77 5.25 -6.34
C ALA A 44 -6.19 4.04 -7.20
N ARG A 45 -6.75 4.28 -8.40
CA ARG A 45 -7.09 3.19 -9.33
C ARG A 45 -5.85 2.51 -9.89
N ALA A 46 -4.82 3.26 -10.25
CA ALA A 46 -3.56 2.70 -10.74
C ALA A 46 -2.91 1.79 -9.69
N LEU A 47 -2.88 2.20 -8.42
CA LEU A 47 -2.43 1.36 -7.30
C LEU A 47 -3.27 0.09 -7.17
N SER A 48 -4.60 0.21 -7.25
CA SER A 48 -5.47 -0.97 -7.24
C SER A 48 -5.22 -1.91 -8.41
N ALA A 49 -4.85 -1.40 -9.59
CA ALA A 49 -4.49 -2.23 -10.73
C ALA A 49 -3.16 -2.96 -10.50
N MET A 50 -2.17 -2.30 -9.89
CA MET A 50 -0.88 -2.91 -9.58
C MET A 50 -0.96 -4.02 -8.52
N ARG A 51 -1.97 -4.02 -7.64
CA ARG A 51 -2.20 -5.11 -6.67
C ARG A 51 -2.58 -6.43 -7.33
N ASP A 52 -3.32 -6.38 -8.43
CA ASP A 52 -3.77 -7.56 -9.18
C ASP A 52 -2.96 -7.73 -10.48
N LEU A 53 -1.63 -7.55 -10.41
CA LEU A 53 -0.76 -7.42 -11.60
C LEU A 53 -0.93 -8.58 -12.59
N SER A 54 -0.91 -9.82 -12.11
CA SER A 54 -1.12 -11.03 -12.93
C SER A 54 -2.41 -10.99 -13.75
N VAL A 55 -3.54 -10.62 -13.12
CA VAL A 55 -4.85 -10.53 -13.81
C VAL A 55 -4.85 -9.40 -14.83
N GLN A 56 -4.23 -8.26 -14.50
CA GLN A 56 -4.12 -7.13 -15.41
C GLN A 56 -3.25 -7.46 -16.63
N LEU A 57 -2.10 -8.09 -16.42
CA LEU A 57 -1.19 -8.52 -17.49
C LEU A 57 -1.84 -9.57 -18.39
N ALA A 58 -2.50 -10.58 -17.81
CA ALA A 58 -3.26 -11.56 -18.58
C ALA A 58 -4.39 -10.91 -19.39
N GLY A 59 -5.09 -9.92 -18.81
CA GLY A 59 -6.09 -9.13 -19.50
C GLY A 59 -5.53 -8.32 -20.67
N ALA A 60 -4.39 -7.64 -20.48
CA ALA A 60 -3.71 -6.90 -21.53
C ALA A 60 -3.26 -7.83 -22.66
N GLN A 61 -2.66 -8.98 -22.33
CA GLN A 61 -2.17 -9.96 -23.29
C GLN A 61 -3.27 -10.58 -24.13
N LEU A 62 -4.45 -10.80 -23.54
CA LEU A 62 -5.64 -11.21 -24.28
C LEU A 62 -6.05 -10.15 -25.30
N GLY A 63 -6.04 -8.88 -24.90
CA GLY A 63 -6.36 -7.73 -25.75
C GLY A 63 -5.39 -7.58 -26.92
N ILE A 64 -4.07 -7.68 -26.65
CA ILE A 64 -3.01 -7.67 -27.66
C ILE A 64 -3.26 -8.81 -28.65
N THR A 65 -3.48 -10.03 -28.16
CA THR A 65 -3.70 -11.22 -29.00
C THR A 65 -4.90 -11.05 -29.92
N ILE A 66 -6.05 -10.64 -29.39
CA ILE A 66 -7.27 -10.43 -30.18
C ILE A 66 -7.05 -9.34 -31.24
N ALA A 67 -6.45 -8.21 -30.85
CA ALA A 67 -6.19 -7.12 -31.78
C ALA A 67 -5.22 -7.53 -32.89
N SER A 68 -4.14 -8.25 -32.57
CA SER A 68 -3.15 -8.73 -33.54
C SER A 68 -3.74 -9.75 -34.52
N LEU A 69 -4.56 -10.69 -34.03
CA LEU A 69 -5.22 -11.68 -34.88
C LEU A 69 -6.22 -11.02 -35.84
N LEU A 70 -7.07 -10.12 -35.32
CA LEU A 70 -8.01 -9.38 -36.16
C LEU A 70 -7.30 -8.49 -37.18
N LEU A 71 -6.17 -7.89 -36.79
CA LEU A 71 -5.36 -7.07 -37.67
C LEU A 71 -4.73 -7.92 -38.79
N GLY A 72 -4.25 -9.13 -38.50
CA GLY A 72 -3.79 -10.07 -39.52
C GLY A 72 -4.92 -10.49 -40.47
N MET A 73 -6.06 -10.90 -39.91
CA MET A 73 -7.22 -11.40 -40.67
C MET A 73 -7.85 -10.34 -41.59
N ILE A 74 -7.86 -9.07 -41.18
CA ILE A 74 -8.50 -7.98 -41.93
C ILE A 74 -7.46 -7.18 -42.73
N GLY A 75 -6.27 -6.99 -42.15
CA GLY A 75 -5.22 -6.16 -42.71
C GLY A 75 -4.59 -6.75 -43.97
N GLU A 76 -4.23 -8.03 -43.95
CA GLU A 76 -3.63 -8.70 -45.10
C GLU A 76 -4.52 -8.64 -46.35
N PRO A 77 -5.80 -9.10 -46.32
CA PRO A 77 -6.63 -9.07 -47.52
C PRO A 77 -6.94 -7.64 -47.99
N ALA A 78 -7.09 -6.68 -47.08
CA ALA A 78 -7.35 -5.29 -47.44
C ALA A 78 -6.18 -4.63 -48.15
N VAL A 79 -4.95 -4.89 -47.69
CA VAL A 79 -3.73 -4.35 -48.30
C VAL A 79 -3.39 -5.13 -49.57
N ALA A 80 -3.55 -6.46 -49.59
CA ALA A 80 -3.29 -7.30 -50.75
C ALA A 80 -4.18 -6.92 -51.94
N HIS A 81 -5.47 -6.64 -51.70
CA HIS A 81 -6.38 -6.18 -52.74
C HIS A 81 -5.99 -4.81 -53.32
N LEU A 82 -5.43 -3.92 -52.50
CA LEU A 82 -4.93 -2.63 -52.99
C LEU A 82 -3.63 -2.81 -53.81
N LEU A 83 -2.79 -3.76 -53.42
CA LEU A 83 -1.53 -4.07 -54.10
C LEU A 83 -1.71 -4.89 -55.38
N SER A 84 -2.79 -5.67 -55.52
CA SER A 84 -3.02 -6.45 -56.75
C SER A 84 -3.19 -5.55 -57.97
N MET A 85 -3.90 -4.43 -57.82
CA MET A 85 -4.14 -3.45 -58.90
C MET A 85 -2.84 -2.98 -59.60
N PRO A 86 -1.80 -2.47 -58.92
CA PRO A 86 -0.55 -2.09 -59.58
C PRO A 86 0.30 -3.30 -60.02
N ILE A 87 0.21 -4.45 -59.33
CA ILE A 87 1.01 -5.66 -59.65
C ILE A 87 0.51 -6.32 -60.95
N GLU A 88 -0.79 -6.27 -61.23
CA GLU A 88 -1.40 -6.75 -62.49
C GLU A 88 -0.87 -6.03 -63.73
N HIS A 89 -0.38 -4.79 -63.57
CA HIS A 89 0.16 -3.98 -64.67
C HIS A 89 1.66 -4.22 -64.91
N VAL A 90 2.30 -5.13 -64.18
CA VAL A 90 3.73 -5.43 -64.34
C VAL A 90 3.95 -6.29 -65.59
N PRO A 91 4.72 -5.80 -66.59
CA PRO A 91 4.96 -6.57 -67.81
C PRO A 91 5.69 -7.88 -67.50
N ARG A 92 5.23 -9.00 -68.09
CA ARG A 92 5.83 -10.35 -68.01
C ARG A 92 5.63 -11.10 -66.68
N LEU A 93 4.76 -10.64 -65.79
CA LEU A 93 4.39 -11.40 -64.60
C LEU A 93 3.21 -12.35 -64.94
N PRO A 94 3.29 -13.67 -64.63
CA PRO A 94 2.14 -14.55 -64.80
C PRO A 94 1.06 -14.26 -63.75
N ASP A 95 -0.21 -14.27 -64.15
CA ASP A 95 -1.37 -13.96 -63.27
C ASP A 95 -1.41 -14.82 -61.99
N SER A 96 -0.89 -16.04 -62.05
CA SER A 96 -0.79 -16.95 -60.90
C SER A 96 0.10 -16.43 -59.76
N TRP A 97 1.03 -15.52 -60.06
CA TRP A 97 1.96 -14.95 -59.09
C TRP A 97 1.51 -13.62 -58.50
N VAL A 98 0.53 -12.94 -59.12
CA VAL A 98 0.02 -11.65 -58.66
C VAL A 98 -0.49 -11.76 -57.22
N HIS A 99 -1.37 -12.73 -56.95
CA HIS A 99 -2.00 -12.85 -55.63
C HIS A 99 -1.01 -13.28 -54.52
N PRO A 100 -0.15 -14.30 -54.72
CA PRO A 100 0.88 -14.65 -53.72
C PRO A 100 1.84 -13.50 -53.42
N ILE A 101 2.30 -12.76 -54.43
CA ILE A 101 3.22 -11.63 -54.23
C ILE A 101 2.50 -10.50 -53.48
N ALA A 102 1.27 -10.15 -53.89
CA ALA A 102 0.47 -9.13 -53.22
C ALA A 102 0.23 -9.48 -51.75
N SER A 103 -0.10 -10.74 -51.43
CA SER A 103 -0.29 -11.22 -50.06
C SER A 103 0.99 -11.17 -49.23
N ILE A 104 2.15 -11.58 -49.77
CA ILE A 104 3.43 -11.50 -49.06
C ILE A 104 3.78 -10.04 -48.75
N VAL A 105 3.67 -9.15 -49.73
CA VAL A 105 3.98 -7.72 -49.54
C VAL A 105 2.98 -7.08 -48.57
N ALA A 106 1.70 -7.41 -48.68
CA ALA A 106 0.67 -6.95 -47.76
C ALA A 106 0.95 -7.39 -46.32
N LEU A 107 1.29 -8.66 -46.12
CA LEU A 107 1.65 -9.21 -44.81
C LEU A 107 2.85 -8.46 -44.23
N LEU A 108 3.90 -8.21 -45.02
CA LEU A 108 5.08 -7.45 -44.56
C LEU A 108 4.71 -6.02 -44.14
N ILE A 109 3.85 -5.33 -44.90
CA ILE A 109 3.39 -3.99 -44.57
C ILE A 109 2.56 -3.99 -43.28
N VAL A 110 1.64 -4.94 -43.13
CA VAL A 110 0.78 -5.07 -41.95
C VAL A 110 1.62 -5.40 -40.72
N VAL A 111 2.55 -6.34 -40.82
CA VAL A 111 3.48 -6.70 -39.74
C VAL A 111 4.36 -5.52 -39.36
N PHE A 112 4.92 -4.79 -40.34
CA PHE A 112 5.70 -3.58 -40.06
C PHE A 112 4.86 -2.51 -39.36
N ALA A 113 3.66 -2.23 -39.85
CA ALA A 113 2.77 -1.25 -39.24
C ALA A 113 2.36 -1.65 -37.81
N HIS A 114 2.07 -2.94 -37.60
CA HIS A 114 1.78 -3.51 -36.29
C HIS A 114 2.95 -3.36 -35.32
N MET A 115 4.14 -3.80 -35.72
CA MET A 115 5.34 -3.73 -34.89
C MET A 115 5.72 -2.28 -34.54
N VAL A 116 5.62 -1.36 -35.49
CA VAL A 116 5.99 0.05 -35.26
C VAL A 116 4.90 0.77 -34.45
N PHE A 117 3.67 0.79 -34.94
CA PHE A 117 2.60 1.63 -34.38
C PHE A 117 1.78 0.94 -33.30
N GLY A 118 1.62 -0.38 -33.39
CA GLY A 118 0.94 -1.18 -32.38
C GLY A 118 1.83 -1.48 -31.17
N GLU A 119 3.14 -1.63 -31.36
CA GLU A 119 4.04 -2.06 -30.27
C GLU A 119 5.13 -1.05 -29.91
N MET A 120 6.07 -0.75 -30.82
CA MET A 120 7.28 0.01 -30.49
C MET A 120 6.99 1.45 -30.05
N VAL A 121 6.11 2.17 -30.75
CA VAL A 121 5.78 3.55 -30.43
C VAL A 121 5.06 3.65 -29.07
N PRO A 122 3.96 2.91 -28.82
CA PRO A 122 3.30 2.91 -27.51
C PRO A 122 4.22 2.52 -26.36
N LYS A 123 5.04 1.48 -26.56
CA LYS A 123 6.03 1.04 -25.58
C LYS A 123 7.05 2.12 -25.25
N SER A 124 7.64 2.76 -26.27
CA SER A 124 8.63 3.82 -26.10
C SER A 124 8.07 5.03 -25.35
N ILE A 125 6.85 5.47 -25.70
CA ILE A 125 6.17 6.57 -25.02
C ILE A 125 5.92 6.24 -23.54
N THR A 126 5.45 5.02 -23.29
CA THR A 126 5.10 4.53 -21.95
C THR A 126 6.31 4.46 -21.03
N LEU A 127 7.43 3.91 -21.53
CA LEU A 127 8.66 3.78 -20.74
C LEU A 127 9.22 5.13 -20.28
N GLY A 128 8.96 6.22 -21.01
CA GLY A 128 9.35 7.55 -20.59
C GLY A 128 8.52 8.11 -19.43
N ARG A 129 7.26 7.69 -19.27
CA ARG A 129 6.31 8.18 -18.26
C ARG A 129 5.31 7.08 -17.84
N PRO A 130 5.76 6.02 -17.16
CA PRO A 130 4.93 4.86 -16.90
C PRO A 130 3.77 5.19 -15.95
N GLU A 131 3.99 5.96 -14.88
CA GLU A 131 2.95 6.27 -13.90
C GLU A 131 1.83 7.15 -14.47
N SER A 132 2.20 8.13 -15.31
CA SER A 132 1.23 9.00 -15.98
C SER A 132 0.38 8.21 -16.98
N THR A 133 1.04 7.33 -17.75
CA THR A 133 0.36 6.44 -18.70
C THR A 133 -0.57 5.49 -17.97
N LEU A 134 -0.12 4.87 -16.87
CA LEU A 134 -0.95 3.97 -16.09
C LEU A 134 -2.18 4.68 -15.55
N ARG A 135 -2.02 5.86 -14.94
CA ARG A 135 -3.15 6.68 -14.43
C ARG A 135 -4.18 6.99 -15.53
N ALA A 136 -3.72 7.33 -16.74
CA ALA A 136 -4.60 7.62 -17.86
C ALA A 136 -5.36 6.37 -18.36
N LEU A 137 -4.67 5.23 -18.45
CA LEU A 137 -5.23 4.01 -19.05
C LEU A 137 -6.04 3.14 -18.07
N THR A 138 -5.82 3.28 -16.77
CA THR A 138 -6.47 2.42 -15.76
C THR A 138 -8.00 2.58 -15.75
N GLY A 139 -8.51 3.79 -16.04
CA GLY A 139 -9.96 4.04 -16.14
C GLY A 139 -10.63 3.21 -17.25
N PRO A 140 -10.24 3.39 -18.52
CA PRO A 140 -10.73 2.59 -19.64
C PRO A 140 -10.48 1.08 -19.45
N ASN A 141 -9.30 0.70 -18.95
CA ASN A 141 -8.96 -0.70 -18.73
C ASN A 141 -9.92 -1.39 -17.76
N ARG A 142 -10.39 -0.72 -16.70
CA ARG A 142 -11.34 -1.32 -15.75
C ARG A 142 -12.65 -1.76 -16.42
N LEU A 143 -13.13 -0.99 -17.39
CA LEU A 143 -14.35 -1.34 -18.14
C LEU A 143 -14.11 -2.57 -19.03
N TYR A 144 -12.98 -2.59 -19.75
CA TYR A 144 -12.57 -3.74 -20.53
C TYR A 144 -12.44 -5.00 -19.66
N LEU A 145 -11.75 -4.89 -18.53
CA LEU A 145 -11.46 -6.02 -17.64
C LEU A 145 -12.72 -6.57 -17.00
N LEU A 146 -13.77 -5.77 -16.80
CA LEU A 146 -15.07 -6.27 -16.34
C LEU A 146 -15.65 -7.31 -17.32
N LEU A 147 -15.50 -7.07 -18.62
CA LEU A 147 -15.98 -7.97 -19.68
C LEU A 147 -15.00 -9.12 -19.94
N ALA A 148 -13.69 -8.84 -19.87
CA ALA A 148 -12.65 -9.83 -20.13
C ALA A 148 -12.39 -10.78 -18.95
N ARG A 149 -12.76 -10.40 -17.72
CA ARG A 149 -12.57 -11.17 -16.48
C ARG A 149 -12.90 -12.66 -16.57
N PRO A 150 -14.08 -13.10 -17.06
CA PRO A 150 -14.38 -14.53 -17.16
C PRO A 150 -13.41 -15.27 -18.10
N PHE A 151 -13.00 -14.65 -19.21
CA PHE A 151 -12.05 -15.23 -20.15
C PHE A 151 -10.65 -15.31 -19.54
N VAL A 152 -10.21 -14.23 -18.89
CA VAL A 152 -8.92 -14.17 -18.19
C VAL A 152 -8.85 -15.22 -17.09
N ALA A 153 -9.92 -15.41 -16.32
CA ALA A 153 -9.99 -16.43 -15.27
C ALA A 153 -9.82 -17.85 -15.83
N VAL A 154 -10.46 -18.16 -16.97
CA VAL A 154 -10.32 -19.46 -17.64
C VAL A 154 -8.89 -19.66 -18.13
N LEU A 155 -8.29 -18.64 -18.77
CA LEU A 155 -6.90 -18.69 -19.24
C LEU A 155 -5.92 -18.86 -18.09
N ASN A 156 -6.11 -18.13 -16.99
CA ASN A 156 -5.25 -18.22 -15.81
C ASN A 156 -5.37 -19.60 -15.15
N ALA A 157 -6.59 -20.14 -15.05
CA ALA A 157 -6.80 -21.50 -14.54
C ALA A 157 -6.13 -22.56 -15.43
N ALA A 158 -6.17 -22.40 -16.76
CA ALA A 158 -5.48 -23.28 -17.69
C ALA A 158 -3.95 -23.17 -17.57
N ALA A 159 -3.41 -21.96 -17.46
CA ALA A 159 -1.99 -21.70 -17.25
C ALA A 159 -1.51 -22.32 -15.92
N ASN A 160 -2.21 -22.06 -14.81
CA ASN A 160 -1.88 -22.59 -13.49
C ASN A 160 -1.91 -24.12 -13.47
N ARG A 161 -2.89 -24.75 -14.14
CA ARG A 161 -2.90 -26.22 -14.31
C ARG A 161 -1.70 -26.70 -15.13
N GLY A 162 -1.36 -26.01 -16.22
CA GLY A 162 -0.21 -26.33 -17.04
C GLY A 162 1.10 -26.28 -16.24
N VAL A 163 1.32 -25.21 -15.48
CA VAL A 163 2.51 -25.01 -14.65
C VAL A 163 2.61 -26.08 -13.54
N ARG A 164 1.47 -26.46 -12.93
CA ARG A 164 1.41 -27.58 -11.97
C ARG A 164 1.81 -28.93 -12.58
N LEU A 165 1.52 -29.18 -13.86
CA LEU A 165 1.97 -30.40 -14.54
C LEU A 165 3.50 -30.46 -14.68
N PHE A 166 4.18 -29.32 -14.67
CA PHE A 166 5.64 -29.23 -14.66
C PHE A 166 6.25 -29.18 -13.25
N GLY A 167 5.44 -29.41 -12.20
CA GLY A 167 5.91 -29.43 -10.80
C GLY A 167 6.25 -28.06 -10.22
N VAL A 168 5.79 -26.97 -10.85
CA VAL A 168 5.98 -25.61 -10.35
C VAL A 168 4.68 -25.16 -9.68
N GLU A 169 4.77 -24.65 -8.45
CA GLU A 169 3.60 -24.08 -7.78
C GLU A 169 3.31 -22.70 -8.37
N PRO A 170 2.09 -22.45 -8.88
CA PRO A 170 1.72 -21.13 -9.42
C PRO A 170 1.83 -20.08 -8.32
N ARG A 171 2.69 -19.08 -8.50
CA ARG A 171 2.74 -17.92 -7.61
C ARG A 171 1.67 -16.92 -8.06
N ASP A 172 0.61 -16.79 -7.28
CA ASP A 172 -0.29 -15.65 -7.41
C ASP A 172 0.44 -14.40 -6.87
N GLU A 173 0.80 -13.47 -7.77
CA GLU A 173 1.42 -12.18 -7.42
C GLU A 173 0.51 -11.27 -6.57
N LEU A 174 -0.74 -11.68 -6.32
CA LEU A 174 -1.64 -11.07 -5.33
C LEU A 174 -1.03 -11.00 -3.91
N ALA A 175 0.06 -11.75 -3.66
CA ALA A 175 0.76 -11.80 -2.39
C ALA A 175 2.18 -11.19 -2.41
N SER A 176 2.56 -10.38 -3.42
CA SER A 176 3.89 -9.74 -3.43
C SER A 176 4.01 -8.48 -2.55
N ALA A 177 3.09 -8.32 -1.60
CA ALA A 177 3.41 -7.73 -0.31
C ALA A 177 3.36 -8.91 0.65
N HIS A 178 4.51 -9.49 1.00
CA HIS A 178 4.54 -10.49 2.06
C HIS A 178 3.84 -9.88 3.26
N THR A 179 2.71 -10.46 3.61
CA THR A 179 1.99 -10.07 4.80
C THR A 179 2.91 -10.31 6.00
N THR A 180 2.72 -9.55 7.06
CA THR A 180 3.48 -9.71 8.30
C THR A 180 3.49 -11.18 8.76
N GLU A 181 2.38 -11.88 8.54
CA GLU A 181 2.19 -13.31 8.79
C GLU A 181 3.08 -14.21 7.92
N GLU A 182 3.23 -13.93 6.63
CA GLU A 182 4.13 -14.68 5.75
C GLU A 182 5.61 -14.47 6.12
N LEU A 183 5.98 -13.23 6.47
CA LEU A 183 7.33 -12.93 6.98
C LEU A 183 7.59 -13.67 8.30
N ALA A 184 6.60 -13.75 9.20
CA ALA A 184 6.73 -14.51 10.44
C ALA A 184 6.95 -16.01 10.18
N VAL A 185 6.25 -16.59 9.19
CA VAL A 185 6.46 -17.99 8.77
C VAL A 185 7.87 -18.20 8.22
N LEU A 186 8.39 -17.27 7.42
CA LEU A 186 9.75 -17.34 6.87
C LEU A 186 10.83 -17.23 7.95
N VAL A 187 10.63 -16.35 8.94
CA VAL A 187 11.53 -16.22 10.09
C VAL A 187 11.52 -17.51 10.92
N ALA A 188 10.34 -18.09 11.18
CA ALA A 188 10.21 -19.36 11.89
C ALA A 188 10.90 -20.52 11.16
N ALA A 189 10.72 -20.64 9.84
CA ALA A 189 11.38 -21.66 9.03
C ALA A 189 12.91 -21.47 9.00
N SER A 190 13.38 -20.22 8.88
CA SER A 190 14.82 -19.90 8.90
C SER A 190 15.47 -20.22 10.25
N LYS A 191 14.73 -20.09 11.35
CA LYS A 191 15.16 -20.50 12.69
C LYS A 191 15.28 -22.03 12.78
N GLU A 192 14.28 -22.76 12.30
CA GLU A 192 14.27 -24.24 12.33
C GLU A 192 15.38 -24.85 11.47
N GLU A 193 15.72 -24.21 10.35
CA GLU A 193 16.85 -24.59 9.49
C GLU A 193 18.22 -24.11 10.01
N GLY A 194 18.26 -23.34 11.10
CA GLY A 194 19.49 -22.80 11.69
C GLY A 194 20.18 -21.72 10.85
N ALA A 195 19.47 -21.12 9.89
CA ALA A 195 20.00 -20.07 9.02
C ALA A 195 20.12 -18.72 9.73
N ILE A 196 19.32 -18.52 10.80
CA ILE A 196 19.38 -17.34 11.66
C ILE A 196 19.54 -17.75 13.14
N PRO A 197 20.33 -17.02 13.94
CA PRO A 197 20.41 -17.24 15.38
C PRO A 197 19.05 -17.06 16.06
N ASP A 198 18.78 -17.82 17.13
CA ASP A 198 17.52 -17.76 17.88
C ASP A 198 17.18 -16.35 18.37
N THR A 199 18.20 -15.60 18.80
CA THR A 199 18.06 -14.20 19.23
C THR A 199 17.62 -13.29 18.08
N ALA A 200 18.18 -13.47 16.89
CA ALA A 200 17.79 -12.70 15.71
C ALA A 200 16.38 -13.05 15.23
N ALA A 201 16.00 -14.34 15.32
CA ALA A 201 14.65 -14.78 15.00
C ALA A 201 13.60 -14.19 15.94
N ALA A 202 13.88 -14.17 17.25
CA ALA A 202 13.01 -13.56 18.25
C ALA A 202 12.82 -12.05 18.01
N ILE A 203 13.92 -11.34 17.75
CA ILE A 203 13.90 -9.92 17.39
C ILE A 203 13.02 -9.66 16.17
N LEU A 204 13.22 -10.43 15.09
CA LEU A 204 12.45 -10.25 13.85
C LEU A 204 10.95 -10.56 14.06
N ALA A 205 10.63 -11.57 14.86
CA ALA A 205 9.25 -11.90 15.20
C ALA A 205 8.58 -10.78 16.02
N GLY A 206 9.28 -10.21 17.01
CA GLY A 206 8.77 -9.08 17.80
C GLY A 206 8.49 -7.84 16.95
N VAL A 207 9.40 -7.46 16.06
CA VAL A 207 9.19 -6.32 15.14
C VAL A 207 7.99 -6.55 14.22
N LEU A 208 7.76 -7.78 13.77
CA LEU A 208 6.59 -8.12 12.94
C LEU A 208 5.29 -8.02 13.74
N ASP A 209 5.26 -8.50 14.99
CA ASP A 209 4.06 -8.45 15.85
C ASP A 209 3.71 -7.02 16.29
N PHE A 210 4.71 -6.19 16.56
CA PHE A 210 4.56 -4.82 17.09
C PHE A 210 3.60 -3.93 16.28
N GLY A 211 3.63 -4.02 14.95
CA GLY A 211 2.77 -3.21 14.07
C GLY A 211 1.27 -3.53 14.22
N GLY A 212 0.94 -4.75 14.62
CA GLY A 212 -0.44 -5.24 14.81
C GLY A 212 -0.96 -5.12 16.24
N GLN A 213 -0.11 -4.79 17.21
CA GLN A 213 -0.53 -4.71 18.60
C GLN A 213 -1.46 -3.54 18.87
N LEU A 214 -2.38 -3.75 19.81
CA LEU A 214 -3.37 -2.76 20.24
C LEU A 214 -2.80 -1.91 21.38
N VAL A 215 -3.16 -0.64 21.43
CA VAL A 215 -2.84 0.25 22.57
C VAL A 215 -3.27 -0.37 23.90
N ALA A 216 -4.36 -1.14 23.91
CA ALA A 216 -4.83 -1.90 25.06
C ALA A 216 -3.79 -2.81 25.73
N SER A 217 -2.85 -3.41 24.96
CA SER A 217 -1.84 -4.33 25.52
C SER A 217 -0.68 -3.60 26.19
N MET A 218 -0.44 -2.34 25.82
CA MET A 218 0.72 -1.55 26.27
C MET A 218 0.35 -0.41 27.23
N MET A 219 -0.94 -0.11 27.40
CA MET A 219 -1.38 1.01 28.23
C MET A 219 -1.18 0.76 29.73
N VAL A 220 -0.89 1.84 30.46
CA VAL A 220 -1.05 1.89 31.91
C VAL A 220 -2.53 1.94 32.24
N ARG A 221 -3.03 0.95 32.99
CA ARG A 221 -4.45 0.87 33.37
C ARG A 221 -4.88 2.06 34.22
N ALA A 222 -6.14 2.47 34.07
CA ALA A 222 -6.74 3.59 34.82
C ALA A 222 -6.55 3.49 36.35
N THR A 223 -6.52 2.28 36.92
CA THR A 223 -6.31 2.03 38.36
C THR A 223 -4.92 2.42 38.87
N SER A 224 -3.96 2.55 37.97
CA SER A 224 -2.55 2.83 38.28
C SER A 224 -2.15 4.26 37.89
N ILE A 225 -3.10 5.09 37.44
CA ILE A 225 -2.84 6.47 37.05
C ILE A 225 -2.73 7.35 38.29
N SER A 226 -1.60 8.03 38.46
CA SER A 226 -1.44 9.08 39.46
C SER A 226 -2.13 10.37 39.03
N THR A 227 -3.05 10.86 39.86
CA THR A 227 -3.86 12.05 39.58
C THR A 227 -3.62 13.17 40.58
N VAL A 228 -3.81 14.41 40.14
CA VAL A 228 -3.81 15.62 40.99
C VAL A 228 -5.11 16.42 40.73
N PRO A 229 -5.84 16.89 41.77
CA PRO A 229 -7.03 17.68 41.55
C PRO A 229 -6.70 19.08 41.00
N ALA A 230 -7.45 19.60 40.05
CA ALA A 230 -7.19 20.90 39.41
C ALA A 230 -7.26 22.10 40.39
N ALA A 231 -8.07 21.97 41.44
CA ALA A 231 -8.35 23.03 42.41
C ALA A 231 -7.29 23.19 43.51
N VAL A 232 -6.32 22.26 43.62
CA VAL A 232 -5.27 22.34 44.65
C VAL A 232 -4.25 23.42 44.33
N SER A 233 -3.57 23.91 45.36
CA SER A 233 -2.47 24.86 45.19
C SER A 233 -1.22 24.17 44.64
N GLY A 234 -0.25 24.96 44.16
CA GLY A 234 1.07 24.45 43.78
C GLY A 234 1.75 23.71 44.93
N GLU A 235 1.67 24.22 46.16
CA GLU A 235 2.28 23.59 47.35
C GLU A 235 1.67 22.22 47.66
N GLU A 236 0.34 22.09 47.58
CA GLU A 236 -0.34 20.81 47.75
C GLU A 236 0.00 19.83 46.62
N ALA A 237 0.09 20.32 45.37
CA ALA A 237 0.50 19.50 44.23
C ALA A 237 1.95 19.03 44.32
N GLU A 238 2.86 19.83 44.89
CA GLU A 238 4.24 19.44 45.15
C GLU A 238 4.31 18.29 46.14
N LEU A 239 3.51 18.35 47.22
CA LEU A 239 3.43 17.27 48.19
C LEU A 239 2.92 15.96 47.55
N LEU A 240 1.90 16.06 46.69
CA LEU A 240 1.38 14.92 45.92
C LEU A 240 2.41 14.39 44.92
N ALA A 241 3.15 15.28 44.26
CA ALA A 241 4.20 14.91 43.31
C ALA A 241 5.40 14.25 44.00
N ALA A 242 5.79 14.71 45.18
CA ALA A 242 6.89 14.12 45.96
C ALA A 242 6.60 12.68 46.40
N GLY A 243 5.32 12.32 46.59
CA GLY A 243 4.88 10.96 46.86
C GLY A 243 4.66 10.09 45.62
N ALA A 244 4.72 10.67 44.42
CA ALA A 244 4.48 9.96 43.17
C ALA A 244 5.78 9.45 42.54
N ALA A 245 5.74 8.27 41.92
CA ALA A 245 6.87 7.71 41.17
C ALA A 245 7.02 8.30 39.75
N HIS A 246 6.24 9.31 39.39
CA HIS A 246 6.08 9.76 38.00
C HIS A 246 6.26 11.26 37.84
N THR A 247 6.88 11.67 36.74
CA THR A 247 7.18 13.07 36.39
C THR A 247 5.98 13.82 35.80
N ARG A 248 4.94 13.08 35.40
CA ARG A 248 3.69 13.61 34.83
C ARG A 248 2.51 13.06 35.62
N LEU A 249 1.64 13.96 36.09
CA LEU A 249 0.45 13.64 36.86
C LEU A 249 -0.79 14.06 36.07
N ILE A 250 -1.85 13.25 36.11
CA ILE A 250 -3.09 13.59 35.39
C ILE A 250 -3.91 14.57 36.22
N VAL A 251 -4.26 15.70 35.62
CA VAL A 251 -5.06 16.73 36.29
C VAL A 251 -6.53 16.37 36.15
N VAL A 252 -7.24 16.25 37.27
CA VAL A 252 -8.64 15.83 37.32
C VAL A 252 -9.52 16.87 38.01
N GLY A 253 -10.76 16.98 37.57
CA GLY A 253 -11.79 17.74 38.24
C GLY A 253 -12.47 16.97 39.38
N PRO A 254 -13.62 17.46 39.90
CA PRO A 254 -14.30 16.88 41.05
C PRO A 254 -14.75 15.44 40.87
N THR A 255 -14.99 15.00 39.63
CA THR A 255 -15.43 13.63 39.31
C THR A 255 -14.27 12.69 38.94
N GLY A 256 -13.02 13.05 39.26
CA GLY A 256 -11.85 12.21 39.05
C GLY A 256 -11.55 11.95 37.57
N LEU A 257 -11.22 10.70 37.22
CA LEU A 257 -10.87 10.30 35.85
C LEU A 257 -12.03 10.45 34.83
N SER A 258 -13.25 10.71 35.29
CA SER A 258 -14.37 11.09 34.39
C SER A 258 -14.33 12.56 33.97
N ASP A 259 -13.50 13.39 34.61
CA ASP A 259 -13.29 14.80 34.27
C ASP A 259 -11.78 15.10 34.22
N VAL A 260 -11.11 14.57 33.20
CA VAL A 260 -9.69 14.83 32.95
C VAL A 260 -9.52 16.19 32.27
N ARG A 261 -8.72 17.07 32.90
CA ARG A 261 -8.43 18.42 32.40
C ARG A 261 -7.13 18.53 31.62
N GLY A 262 -6.24 17.55 31.80
CA GLY A 262 -4.94 17.51 31.12
C GLY A 262 -3.90 16.81 31.99
N PHE A 263 -2.65 17.25 31.88
CA PHE A 263 -1.58 16.76 32.74
C PHE A 263 -0.70 17.89 33.30
N LEU A 264 -0.09 17.64 34.45
CA LEU A 264 0.88 18.49 35.11
C LEU A 264 2.25 17.83 34.99
N HIS A 265 3.26 18.58 34.54
CA HIS A 265 4.64 18.14 34.61
C HIS A 265 5.26 18.67 35.90
N THR A 266 5.91 17.81 36.69
CA THR A 266 6.51 18.21 37.98
C THR A 266 7.53 19.35 37.86
N LYS A 267 8.20 19.51 36.71
CA LYS A 267 9.10 20.65 36.44
C LYS A 267 8.39 22.01 36.40
N ASP A 268 7.11 22.02 36.06
CA ASP A 268 6.33 23.25 35.97
C ASP A 268 6.09 23.80 37.39
N LEU A 269 6.02 22.93 38.40
CA LEU A 269 5.99 23.32 39.82
C LEU A 269 7.31 23.99 40.24
N LEU A 270 8.45 23.48 39.78
CA LEU A 270 9.78 24.05 40.06
C LEU A 270 9.98 25.45 39.46
N SER A 271 9.12 25.85 38.52
CA SER A 271 9.18 27.16 37.89
C SER A 271 8.41 28.24 38.68
N LEU A 272 7.65 27.84 39.70
CA LEU A 272 6.92 28.75 40.57
C LEU A 272 7.79 29.17 41.76
N ASP A 273 7.69 30.45 42.15
CA ASP A 273 8.26 30.90 43.42
C ASP A 273 7.34 30.51 44.60
N ARG A 274 7.85 30.57 45.84
CA ARG A 274 7.07 30.16 47.03
C ARG A 274 5.75 30.92 47.19
N SER A 275 5.70 32.18 46.77
CA SER A 275 4.47 33.00 46.87
C SER A 275 3.44 32.55 45.83
N ALA A 276 3.88 32.21 44.63
CA ALA A 276 3.04 31.68 43.56
C ALA A 276 2.58 30.26 43.87
N MET A 277 3.40 29.41 44.51
CA MET A 277 2.98 28.05 44.88
C MET A 277 1.78 28.02 45.81
N ALA A 278 1.66 28.99 46.73
CA ALA A 278 0.52 29.07 47.65
C ALA A 278 -0.78 29.59 47.00
N THR A 279 -0.69 30.27 45.85
CA THR A 279 -1.83 31.00 45.24
C THR A 279 -2.22 30.53 43.84
N THR A 280 -1.32 29.86 43.14
CA THR A 280 -1.54 29.33 41.79
C THR A 280 -2.31 28.02 41.87
N SER A 281 -3.46 27.97 41.19
CA SER A 281 -4.20 26.73 40.99
C SER A 281 -3.55 25.90 39.88
N ILE A 282 -3.52 24.57 40.04
CA ILE A 282 -2.97 23.67 39.02
C ILE A 282 -3.68 23.78 37.67
N GLU A 283 -4.96 24.18 37.65
CA GLU A 283 -5.70 24.44 36.42
C GLU A 283 -4.97 25.46 35.50
N GLN A 284 -4.25 26.42 36.07
CA GLN A 284 -3.54 27.47 35.32
C GLN A 284 -2.26 26.98 34.62
N ILE A 285 -1.67 25.89 35.09
CA ILE A 285 -0.43 25.30 34.56
C ILE A 285 -0.67 23.91 33.95
N THR A 286 -1.94 23.55 33.74
CA THR A 286 -2.35 22.30 33.11
C THR A 286 -2.02 22.31 31.62
N ARG A 287 -1.37 21.26 31.14
CA ARG A 287 -1.04 21.07 29.72
C ARG A 287 -2.09 20.18 29.05
N PRO A 288 -2.38 20.39 27.74
CA PRO A 288 -3.35 19.58 27.02
C PRO A 288 -2.88 18.13 26.94
N LEU A 289 -3.82 17.20 27.07
CA LEU A 289 -3.59 15.76 26.98
C LEU A 289 -4.44 15.20 25.82
N PRO A 290 -3.81 14.76 24.72
CA PRO A 290 -4.56 14.15 23.62
C PRO A 290 -5.13 12.80 24.02
N THR A 291 -6.10 12.32 23.25
CA THR A 291 -6.81 11.07 23.49
C THR A 291 -6.56 10.10 22.35
N VAL A 292 -6.51 8.81 22.69
CA VAL A 292 -6.30 7.69 21.76
C VAL A 292 -7.33 6.62 22.09
N ALA A 293 -7.87 5.97 21.06
CA ALA A 293 -8.82 4.87 21.25
C ALA A 293 -8.10 3.60 21.73
N VAL A 294 -8.74 2.84 22.63
CA VAL A 294 -8.17 1.60 23.18
C VAL A 294 -7.95 0.50 22.13
N ASP A 295 -8.72 0.52 21.05
CA ASP A 295 -8.63 -0.40 19.91
C ASP A 295 -7.75 0.12 18.76
N ALA A 296 -7.08 1.26 18.95
CA ALA A 296 -6.09 1.74 18.00
C ALA A 296 -4.86 0.83 18.00
N THR A 297 -4.21 0.72 16.84
CA THR A 297 -2.92 0.02 16.73
C THR A 297 -1.77 0.93 17.19
N VAL A 298 -0.71 0.30 17.70
CA VAL A 298 0.44 0.99 18.30
C VAL A 298 1.22 1.86 17.31
N GLU A 299 1.44 1.35 16.09
CA GLU A 299 2.24 2.04 15.06
C GLU A 299 1.75 3.46 14.72
N PRO A 300 0.48 3.68 14.30
CA PRO A 300 0.00 5.03 13.96
C PRO A 300 0.04 5.97 15.16
N VAL A 301 -0.25 5.47 16.36
CA VAL A 301 -0.22 6.26 17.60
C VAL A 301 1.19 6.71 17.92
N MET A 302 2.18 5.80 17.83
CA MET A 302 3.59 6.13 18.03
C MET A 302 4.07 7.17 17.00
N LEU A 303 3.71 7.01 15.72
CA LEU A 303 4.08 7.95 14.65
C LEU A 303 3.48 9.34 14.89
N GLU A 304 2.22 9.42 15.29
CA GLU A 304 1.54 10.68 15.63
C GLU A 304 2.17 11.36 16.84
N MET A 305 2.44 10.61 17.92
CA MET A 305 3.11 11.12 19.11
C MET A 305 4.50 11.68 18.80
N ARG A 306 5.28 11.00 17.95
CA ARG A 306 6.59 11.47 17.48
C ARG A 306 6.49 12.72 16.60
N ALA A 307 5.52 12.78 15.70
CA ALA A 307 5.33 13.92 14.79
C ALA A 307 4.90 15.18 15.53
N THR A 308 4.04 15.04 16.54
CA THR A 308 3.51 16.15 17.34
C THR A 308 4.41 16.54 18.52
N GLY A 309 5.40 15.72 18.87
CA GLY A 309 6.24 15.91 20.05
C GLY A 309 5.48 15.66 21.36
N VAL A 310 4.35 14.96 21.30
CA VAL A 310 3.58 14.56 22.47
C VAL A 310 4.14 13.25 23.01
N HIS A 311 4.39 13.20 24.32
CA HIS A 311 4.99 12.02 24.98
C HIS A 311 3.98 11.21 25.81
N ILE A 312 2.73 11.67 25.92
CA ILE A 312 1.71 11.09 26.79
C ILE A 312 0.32 11.31 26.18
N ALA A 313 -0.53 10.29 26.20
CA ALA A 313 -1.89 10.35 25.71
C ALA A 313 -2.83 9.55 26.61
N LEU A 314 -4.08 9.99 26.70
CA LEU A 314 -5.14 9.33 27.46
C LEU A 314 -5.80 8.26 26.60
N VAL A 315 -5.96 7.05 27.13
CA VAL A 315 -6.63 5.97 26.42
C VAL A 315 -8.09 5.93 26.82
N VAL A 316 -8.97 6.00 25.82
CA VAL A 316 -10.43 6.02 26.01
C VAL A 316 -11.10 4.81 25.37
N ASP A 317 -12.25 4.43 25.91
CA ASP A 317 -13.17 3.46 25.31
C ASP A 317 -13.58 3.91 23.89
N PRO A 318 -13.90 3.02 22.92
CA PRO A 318 -14.47 3.37 21.62
C PRO A 318 -15.61 4.41 21.64
N ASP A 319 -16.44 4.44 22.69
CA ASP A 319 -17.51 5.43 22.84
C ASP A 319 -16.99 6.84 23.25
N GLY A 320 -15.69 6.99 23.50
CA GLY A 320 -15.00 8.23 23.87
C GLY A 320 -15.31 8.77 25.27
N GLY A 321 -16.26 8.16 25.99
CA GLY A 321 -16.80 8.69 27.25
C GLY A 321 -16.07 8.26 28.52
N ARG A 322 -15.18 7.25 28.47
CA ARG A 322 -14.52 6.70 29.66
C ARG A 322 -13.02 6.51 29.43
N VAL A 323 -12.23 7.01 30.36
CA VAL A 323 -10.80 6.73 30.45
C VAL A 323 -10.59 5.30 30.90
N VAL A 324 -9.90 4.52 30.08
CA VAL A 324 -9.53 3.13 30.38
C VAL A 324 -8.05 3.00 30.73
N GLY A 325 -7.24 3.98 30.34
CA GLY A 325 -5.82 3.99 30.65
C GLY A 325 -5.09 5.24 30.17
N LEU A 326 -3.77 5.12 30.15
CA LEU A 326 -2.81 6.11 29.70
C LEU A 326 -1.73 5.39 28.88
N ILE A 327 -1.20 6.02 27.84
CA ILE A 327 -0.06 5.51 27.10
C ILE A 327 1.01 6.59 26.99
N THR A 328 2.27 6.20 27.15
CA THR A 328 3.42 7.09 26.92
C THR A 328 4.26 6.62 25.74
N LEU A 329 5.02 7.54 25.16
CA LEU A 329 5.96 7.19 24.10
C LEU A 329 7.03 6.22 24.62
N ASP A 330 7.42 6.36 25.89
CA ASP A 330 8.40 5.48 26.53
C ASP A 330 7.84 4.05 26.71
N ASP A 331 6.54 3.89 26.97
CA ASP A 331 5.89 2.57 27.03
C ASP A 331 5.86 1.90 25.64
N LEU A 332 5.53 2.67 24.58
CA LEU A 332 5.50 2.16 23.21
C LEU A 332 6.90 1.76 22.73
N LEU A 333 7.92 2.58 23.01
CA LEU A 333 9.32 2.26 22.70
C LEU A 333 9.86 1.13 23.57
N GLY A 334 9.46 1.10 24.84
CA GLY A 334 9.85 0.09 25.80
C GLY A 334 9.32 -1.29 25.43
N GLY A 335 8.08 -1.40 24.94
CA GLY A 335 7.58 -2.70 24.48
C GLY A 335 8.27 -3.18 23.21
N LEU A 336 8.58 -2.28 22.25
CA LEU A 336 9.43 -2.63 21.12
C LEU A 336 10.78 -3.18 21.60
N LEU A 337 11.40 -2.57 22.61
CA LEU A 337 12.69 -3.02 23.14
C LEU A 337 12.57 -4.31 23.97
N ASN A 338 11.55 -4.48 24.80
CA ASN A 338 11.36 -5.68 25.60
C ASN A 338 11.16 -6.92 24.72
N GLU A 339 10.44 -6.80 23.61
CA GLU A 339 10.32 -7.85 22.58
C GLU A 339 11.65 -8.18 21.90
N LEU A 340 12.59 -7.24 21.86
CA LEU A 340 13.93 -7.41 21.29
C LEU A 340 14.94 -8.01 22.27
N THR A 341 14.70 -7.93 23.59
CA THR A 341 15.71 -8.30 24.61
C THR A 341 15.42 -9.55 25.43
N ASP A 342 14.21 -10.13 25.44
CA ASP A 342 13.93 -11.18 26.43
C ASP A 342 13.18 -12.43 25.94
N PRO A 343 13.90 -13.54 25.71
CA PRO A 343 13.36 -14.89 25.75
C PRO A 343 13.53 -15.59 27.12
N GLU A 344 14.20 -15.00 28.13
CA GLU A 344 14.64 -15.72 29.35
C GLU A 344 14.00 -15.24 30.67
N ASP A 345 13.39 -14.04 30.75
CA ASP A 345 12.86 -13.51 32.04
C ASP A 345 11.49 -14.08 32.47
N ASP A 346 10.85 -14.94 31.67
CA ASP A 346 9.54 -15.55 31.99
C ASP A 346 9.65 -16.83 32.85
N LEU A 347 10.87 -17.24 33.26
CA LEU A 347 11.10 -18.39 34.13
C LEU A 347 11.34 -18.04 35.61
N GLU A 348 11.39 -16.75 35.99
CA GLU A 348 11.66 -16.33 37.38
C GLU A 348 10.62 -15.36 38.01
N ARG A 349 9.36 -15.37 37.56
CA ARG A 349 8.26 -14.68 38.29
C ARG A 349 7.14 -15.61 38.73
#